data_AF-A0A9P1KB15-F1
#
_entry.id   AF-A0A9P1KB15-F1
#
_cell.length_a   1.000
_cell.length_b   1.000
_cell.length_c   1.000
_cell.angle_alpha   90.00
_cell.angle_beta   90.00
_cell.angle_gamma   90.00
#
_symmetry.space_group_name_H-M   'P 1'
#
loop_
_entity.id
_entity.type
_entity.pdbx_description
1 polymer ?
#
loop_
_entity_poly.entity_id
_entity_poly.type
_entity_poly.pdbx_seq_one_letter_code
_entity_poly.pdbx_strand_id
1 'polypeptide(L)'
;MQTLNPEGYKLYQKAEQSQDPHIFFQAGEMYDRSYSSFWGDGIFSGNYDRHFIKMLGISIDVVGMETAKQEATTIIKNSRDSLVISCLCYLKAIKLDSNHYWSTLKLATALTAALQIEASLTYWRQALNLEKQDTLSALTADSMGFDNRSTAAKEVMYKLGLGSNPQDFDSHFLKQQAIAKKLLCDHPYLSDNIPKLRTG
;
A
#
# COMPACT_ATOMS: atom_id res chain seq x y z
N MET A 1 -4.08 4.80 14.54
CA MET A 1 -3.31 5.98 14.07
C MET A 1 -2.35 6.51 15.14
N GLN A 2 -2.83 7.07 16.26
CA GLN A 2 -1.96 7.70 17.29
C GLN A 2 -0.85 6.78 17.83
N THR A 3 -1.18 5.54 18.16
CA THR A 3 -0.22 4.56 18.69
C THR A 3 0.82 4.10 17.67
N LEU A 4 0.51 4.22 16.37
CA LEU A 4 1.40 3.82 15.28
C LEU A 4 2.36 4.94 14.89
N ASN A 5 1.86 6.18 14.85
CA ASN A 5 2.66 7.37 14.58
C ASN A 5 1.97 8.59 15.20
N PRO A 6 2.45 9.10 16.36
CA PRO A 6 1.84 10.24 17.04
C PRO A 6 1.86 11.53 16.20
N GLU A 7 2.95 11.78 15.47
CA GLU A 7 3.09 12.97 14.62
C GLU A 7 2.20 12.87 13.37
N GLY A 8 2.15 11.70 12.75
CA GLY A 8 1.20 11.42 11.66
C GLY A 8 -0.24 11.61 12.10
N TYR A 9 -0.58 11.25 13.34
CA TYR A 9 -1.93 11.45 13.87
C TYR A 9 -2.26 12.92 14.13
N LYS A 10 -1.31 13.71 14.65
CA LYS A 10 -1.49 15.16 14.77
C LYS A 10 -1.74 15.82 13.41
N LEU A 11 -1.00 15.43 12.39
CA LEU A 11 -1.21 15.90 11.01
C LEU A 11 -2.60 15.50 10.50
N TYR A 12 -3.01 14.24 10.72
CA TYR A 12 -4.36 13.79 10.37
C TYR A 12 -5.45 14.63 11.05
N GLN A 13 -5.35 14.86 12.37
CA GLN A 13 -6.31 15.69 13.10
C GLN A 13 -6.36 17.13 12.57
N LYS A 14 -5.20 17.70 12.24
CA LYS A 14 -5.11 19.03 11.62
C LYS A 14 -5.77 19.04 10.24
N ALA A 15 -5.57 18.00 9.43
CA ALA A 15 -6.20 17.85 8.12
C ALA A 15 -7.72 17.76 8.23
N GLU A 16 -8.26 17.00 9.19
CA GLU A 16 -9.70 16.93 9.45
C GLU A 16 -10.31 18.29 9.81
N GLN A 17 -9.59 19.11 10.59
CA GLN A 17 -10.06 20.44 11.00
C GLN A 17 -10.00 21.47 9.86
N SER A 18 -8.91 21.45 9.09
CA SER A 18 -8.66 22.43 8.03
C SER A 18 -9.26 22.05 6.68
N GLN A 19 -9.59 20.77 6.48
CA GLN A 19 -9.98 20.18 5.19
C GLN A 19 -8.95 20.49 4.08
N ASP A 20 -7.65 20.47 4.44
CA ASP A 20 -6.56 20.74 3.50
C ASP A 20 -6.01 19.43 2.88
N PRO A 21 -6.10 19.26 1.56
CA PRO A 21 -5.61 18.05 0.88
C PRO A 21 -4.10 17.84 1.04
N HIS A 22 -3.29 18.90 1.15
CA HIS A 22 -1.84 18.77 1.33
C HIS A 22 -1.50 18.24 2.72
N ILE A 23 -2.27 18.60 3.75
CA ILE A 23 -2.06 18.08 5.11
C ILE A 23 -2.51 16.62 5.19
N PHE A 24 -3.60 16.24 4.49
CA PHE A 24 -3.95 14.83 4.35
C PHE A 24 -2.85 14.03 3.65
N PHE A 25 -2.27 14.56 2.57
CA PHE A 25 -1.13 13.94 1.90
C PHE A 25 0.06 13.73 2.86
N GLN A 26 0.45 14.78 3.58
CA GLN A 26 1.54 14.71 4.57
C GLN A 26 1.24 13.69 5.68
N ALA A 27 0.00 13.65 6.19
CA ALA A 27 -0.40 12.64 7.15
C ALA A 27 -0.27 11.23 6.56
N GLY A 28 -0.68 11.03 5.30
CA GLY A 28 -0.52 9.78 4.56
C GLY A 28 0.94 9.31 4.48
N GLU A 29 1.85 10.21 4.10
CA GLU A 29 3.30 9.92 4.00
C GLU A 29 3.90 9.43 5.34
N MET A 30 3.38 9.90 6.48
CA MET A 30 3.85 9.45 7.80
C MET A 30 3.49 7.99 8.12
N TYR A 31 2.49 7.43 7.42
CA TYR A 31 2.06 6.05 7.54
C TYR A 31 2.43 5.19 6.33
N ASP A 32 2.76 5.81 5.19
CA ASP A 32 3.07 5.07 3.98
C ASP A 32 4.41 4.36 4.10
N ARG A 33 4.36 3.09 3.77
CA ARG A 33 5.48 2.17 3.81
C ARG A 33 5.53 1.29 2.57
N SER A 34 4.69 1.57 1.58
CA SER A 34 4.56 0.84 0.31
C SER A 34 5.91 0.66 -0.42
N TYR A 35 6.87 1.56 -0.20
CA TYR A 35 8.21 1.54 -0.78
C TYR A 35 9.31 0.92 0.07
N SER A 36 9.04 0.45 1.28
CA SER A 36 10.06 -0.34 1.99
C SER A 36 10.08 -1.77 1.47
N SER A 37 11.26 -2.37 1.39
CA SER A 37 11.57 -3.66 0.73
C SER A 37 10.82 -4.89 1.29
N PHE A 38 9.92 -4.70 2.25
CA PHE A 38 9.23 -5.75 3.00
C PHE A 38 7.72 -5.87 2.69
N TRP A 39 7.14 -5.00 1.85
CA TRP A 39 5.68 -4.79 1.86
C TRP A 39 4.87 -5.61 0.87
N GLY A 40 5.39 -5.93 -0.32
CA GLY A 40 4.66 -6.78 -1.26
C GLY A 40 4.53 -8.20 -0.69
N ASP A 41 5.68 -8.85 -0.52
CA ASP A 41 5.69 -10.26 -0.13
C ASP A 41 5.61 -10.45 1.39
N GLY A 42 6.25 -9.59 2.17
CA GLY A 42 6.46 -9.83 3.60
C GLY A 42 5.22 -9.64 4.44
N ILE A 43 4.53 -8.50 4.30
CA ILE A 43 3.40 -8.18 5.20
C ILE A 43 2.18 -9.04 4.93
N PHE A 44 2.01 -9.60 3.72
CA PHE A 44 0.85 -10.42 3.39
C PHE A 44 1.14 -11.93 3.35
N SER A 45 2.42 -12.35 3.36
CA SER A 45 2.80 -13.78 3.29
C SER A 45 2.18 -14.67 4.38
N GLY A 46 2.02 -14.15 5.59
CA GLY A 46 1.60 -14.94 6.75
C GLY A 46 2.62 -15.98 7.22
N ASN A 47 3.85 -15.96 6.67
CA ASN A 47 4.93 -16.88 7.02
C ASN A 47 6.02 -16.15 7.82
N TYR A 48 6.19 -16.54 9.09
CA TYR A 48 7.17 -15.94 10.01
C TYR A 48 8.26 -16.95 10.35
N ASP A 49 9.01 -17.36 9.34
CA ASP A 49 10.17 -18.23 9.54
C ASP A 49 11.36 -17.47 10.13
N ARG A 50 12.42 -18.22 10.46
CA ARG A 50 13.64 -17.65 11.07
C ARG A 50 14.34 -16.64 10.17
N HIS A 51 14.27 -16.79 8.85
CA HIS A 51 14.90 -15.88 7.89
C HIS A 51 14.11 -14.56 7.85
N PHE A 52 12.79 -14.64 7.72
CA PHE A 52 11.90 -13.49 7.73
C PHE A 52 12.02 -12.66 9.00
N ILE A 53 12.02 -13.30 10.16
CA ILE A 53 12.17 -12.61 11.45
C ILE A 53 13.53 -11.88 11.54
N LYS A 54 14.61 -12.50 11.04
CA LYS A 54 15.93 -11.84 10.97
C LYS A 54 15.92 -10.65 10.03
N MET A 55 15.20 -10.73 8.91
CA MET A 55 15.04 -9.60 7.98
C MET A 55 14.32 -8.41 8.61
N LEU A 56 13.43 -8.64 9.58
CA LEU A 56 12.82 -7.58 10.38
C LEU A 56 13.76 -6.96 11.43
N GLY A 57 15.01 -7.41 11.51
CA GLY A 57 16.00 -6.95 12.48
C GLY A 57 15.82 -7.54 13.89
N ILE A 58 14.98 -8.57 14.04
CA ILE A 58 14.73 -9.20 15.35
C ILE A 58 15.80 -10.26 15.62
N SER A 59 16.51 -10.12 16.73
CA SER A 59 17.55 -11.05 17.15
C SER A 59 16.97 -12.24 17.92
N ILE A 60 16.64 -13.31 17.18
CA ILE A 60 16.09 -14.56 17.76
C ILE A 60 16.99 -15.15 18.83
N ASP A 61 18.31 -15.01 18.68
CA ASP A 61 19.28 -15.57 19.62
C ASP A 61 19.31 -14.80 20.95
N VAL A 62 18.74 -13.58 20.99
CA VAL A 62 18.61 -12.74 22.20
C VAL A 62 17.24 -12.90 22.86
N VAL A 63 16.15 -12.79 22.08
CA VAL A 63 14.77 -12.76 22.63
C VAL A 63 14.07 -14.13 22.65
N GLY A 64 14.65 -15.14 21.99
CA GLY A 64 14.04 -16.45 21.79
C GLY A 64 13.00 -16.46 20.66
N MET A 65 12.70 -17.65 20.13
CA MET A 65 11.85 -17.81 18.94
C MET A 65 10.40 -17.37 19.17
N GLU A 66 9.85 -17.60 20.35
CA GLU A 66 8.45 -17.27 20.66
C GLU A 66 8.24 -15.76 20.73
N THR A 67 9.06 -15.05 21.51
CA THR A 67 9.08 -13.58 21.58
C THR A 67 9.32 -12.97 20.20
N ALA A 68 10.28 -13.51 19.44
CA ALA A 68 10.59 -12.99 18.11
C ALA A 68 9.41 -13.13 17.13
N LYS A 69 8.64 -14.23 17.21
CA LYS A 69 7.41 -14.39 16.41
C LYS A 69 6.33 -13.39 16.83
N GLN A 70 6.19 -13.11 18.12
CA GLN A 70 5.22 -12.15 18.62
C GLN A 70 5.57 -10.72 18.18
N GLU A 71 6.84 -10.34 18.27
CA GLU A 71 7.36 -9.06 17.76
C GLU A 71 7.13 -8.93 16.25
N ALA A 72 7.50 -9.96 15.47
CA ALA A 72 7.26 -9.98 14.03
C ALA A 72 5.77 -9.81 13.69
N THR A 73 4.89 -10.53 14.38
CA THR A 73 3.44 -10.41 14.19
C THR A 73 2.95 -8.98 14.47
N THR A 74 3.49 -8.33 15.51
CA THR A 74 3.15 -6.96 15.87
C THR A 74 3.61 -5.97 14.82
N ILE A 75 4.86 -6.09 14.33
CA ILE A 75 5.40 -5.26 13.25
C ILE A 75 4.54 -5.38 12.00
N ILE A 76 4.15 -6.60 11.63
CA ILE A 76 3.36 -6.86 10.43
C ILE A 76 1.93 -6.34 10.56
N LYS A 77 1.31 -6.49 11.74
CA LYS A 77 0.01 -5.87 12.02
C LYS A 77 0.07 -4.35 11.91
N ASN A 78 1.02 -3.72 12.62
CA ASN A 78 1.22 -2.27 12.58
C ASN A 78 1.49 -1.79 11.17
N SER A 79 2.22 -2.59 10.40
CA SER A 79 2.49 -2.34 8.99
C SER A 79 1.20 -2.29 8.18
N ARG A 80 0.41 -3.37 8.20
CA ARG A 80 -0.90 -3.44 7.53
C ARG A 80 -1.83 -2.28 7.91
N ASP A 81 -1.91 -1.96 9.20
CA ASP A 81 -2.73 -0.85 9.69
C ASP A 81 -2.23 0.49 9.11
N SER A 82 -0.91 0.69 9.01
CA SER A 82 -0.32 1.91 8.46
C SER A 82 -0.60 2.06 6.95
N LEU A 83 -0.60 0.97 6.18
CA LEU A 83 -1.00 0.98 4.76
C LEU A 83 -2.48 1.37 4.58
N VAL A 84 -3.37 0.84 5.41
CA VAL A 84 -4.80 1.21 5.37
C VAL A 84 -4.96 2.69 5.68
N ILE A 85 -4.23 3.20 6.68
CA ILE A 85 -4.23 4.61 7.06
C ILE A 85 -3.69 5.49 5.93
N SER A 86 -2.58 5.12 5.28
CA SER A 86 -2.03 5.92 4.17
C SER A 86 -3.02 6.00 3.00
N CYS A 87 -3.63 4.88 2.62
CA CYS A 87 -4.68 4.85 1.59
C CYS A 87 -5.86 5.76 1.96
N LEU A 88 -6.29 5.77 3.22
CA LEU A 88 -7.36 6.65 3.71
C LEU A 88 -6.98 8.12 3.52
N CYS A 89 -5.80 8.51 3.98
CA CYS A 89 -5.31 9.87 3.90
C CYS A 89 -5.23 10.36 2.45
N TYR A 90 -4.61 9.56 1.56
CA TYR A 90 -4.52 9.92 0.15
C TYR A 90 -5.88 10.02 -0.52
N LEU A 91 -6.81 9.10 -0.21
CA LEU A 91 -8.16 9.16 -0.75
C LEU A 91 -8.91 10.41 -0.29
N LYS A 92 -8.77 10.79 0.99
CA LYS A 92 -9.35 12.05 1.51
C LYS A 92 -8.76 13.28 0.80
N ALA A 93 -7.45 13.31 0.58
CA ALA A 93 -6.81 14.38 -0.19
C ALA A 93 -7.38 14.47 -1.61
N ILE A 94 -7.51 13.34 -2.31
CA ILE A 94 -8.06 13.28 -3.68
C ILE A 94 -9.54 13.71 -3.72
N LYS A 95 -10.31 13.45 -2.66
CA LYS A 95 -11.72 13.88 -2.57
C LYS A 95 -11.87 15.39 -2.39
N LEU A 96 -10.91 16.03 -1.73
CA LEU A 96 -10.86 17.48 -1.56
C LEU A 96 -10.29 18.18 -2.79
N ASP A 97 -9.29 17.58 -3.43
CA ASP A 97 -8.68 18.05 -4.67
C ASP A 97 -8.45 16.87 -5.62
N SER A 98 -9.32 16.74 -6.62
CA SER A 98 -9.21 15.67 -7.62
C SER A 98 -8.01 15.80 -8.55
N ASN A 99 -7.31 16.93 -8.53
CA ASN A 99 -6.08 17.14 -9.31
C ASN A 99 -4.82 17.02 -8.45
N HIS A 100 -4.95 16.60 -7.19
CA HIS A 100 -3.80 16.41 -6.30
C HIS A 100 -2.94 15.22 -6.75
N TYR A 101 -1.94 15.51 -7.59
CA TYR A 101 -1.10 14.52 -8.25
C TYR A 101 -0.44 13.54 -7.27
N TRP A 102 0.26 14.04 -6.24
CA TRP A 102 1.05 13.17 -5.35
C TRP A 102 0.18 12.17 -4.58
N SER A 103 -0.93 12.59 -3.99
CA SER A 103 -1.92 11.69 -3.38
C SER A 103 -2.47 10.66 -4.37
N THR A 104 -2.74 11.07 -5.61
CA THR A 104 -3.22 10.15 -6.66
C THR A 104 -2.18 9.08 -6.98
N LEU A 105 -0.92 9.49 -7.20
CA LEU A 105 0.19 8.58 -7.44
C LEU A 105 0.39 7.63 -6.26
N LYS A 106 0.47 8.17 -5.04
CA LYS A 106 0.71 7.36 -3.83
C LYS A 106 -0.42 6.40 -3.51
N LEU A 107 -1.68 6.77 -3.76
CA LEU A 107 -2.79 5.83 -3.62
C LEU A 107 -2.70 4.70 -4.66
N ALA A 108 -2.34 5.02 -5.91
CA ALA A 108 -2.15 4.03 -6.95
C ALA A 108 -1.02 3.03 -6.60
N THR A 109 0.10 3.53 -6.10
CA THR A 109 1.26 2.71 -5.69
C THR A 109 0.92 1.86 -4.48
N ALA A 110 0.26 2.43 -3.46
CA ALA A 110 -0.14 1.72 -2.25
C ALA A 110 -1.15 0.58 -2.55
N LEU A 111 -2.15 0.84 -3.40
CA LEU A 111 -3.10 -0.20 -3.83
C LEU A 111 -2.41 -1.29 -4.66
N THR A 112 -1.42 -0.94 -5.47
CA THR A 112 -0.63 -1.91 -6.25
C THR A 112 0.26 -2.76 -5.34
N ALA A 113 0.89 -2.15 -4.33
CA ALA A 113 1.63 -2.87 -3.28
C ALA A 113 0.71 -3.76 -2.43
N ALA A 114 -0.56 -3.38 -2.27
CA ALA A 114 -1.61 -4.21 -1.68
C ALA A 114 -2.18 -5.26 -2.65
N LEU A 115 -1.58 -5.42 -3.85
CA LEU A 115 -2.00 -6.35 -4.91
C LEU A 115 -3.42 -6.09 -5.44
N GLN A 116 -4.01 -4.92 -5.18
CA GLN A 116 -5.35 -4.55 -5.63
C GLN A 116 -5.31 -3.91 -7.03
N ILE A 117 -4.94 -4.72 -8.03
CA ILE A 117 -4.71 -4.28 -9.42
C ILE A 117 -5.90 -3.50 -9.99
N GLU A 118 -7.12 -4.08 -9.93
CA GLU A 118 -8.31 -3.42 -10.49
C GLU A 118 -8.67 -2.10 -9.80
N ALA A 119 -8.41 -2.00 -8.49
CA ALA A 119 -8.64 -0.79 -7.73
C ALA A 119 -7.59 0.29 -8.04
N SER A 120 -6.33 -0.09 -8.26
CA SER A 120 -5.26 0.86 -8.54
C SER A 120 -5.35 1.47 -9.94
N LEU A 121 -5.91 0.75 -10.93
CA LEU A 121 -6.00 1.21 -12.32
C LEU A 121 -6.65 2.59 -12.48
N THR A 122 -7.71 2.87 -11.72
CA THR A 122 -8.39 4.18 -11.77
C THR A 122 -7.42 5.32 -11.41
N TYR A 123 -6.64 5.13 -10.36
CA TYR A 123 -5.71 6.14 -9.86
C TYR A 123 -4.45 6.22 -10.71
N TRP A 124 -3.96 5.10 -11.26
CA TRP A 124 -2.87 5.12 -12.23
C TRP A 124 -3.25 5.90 -13.50
N ARG A 125 -4.47 5.70 -14.04
CA ARG A 125 -4.96 6.49 -15.19
C ARG A 125 -5.04 7.97 -14.86
N GLN A 126 -5.54 8.30 -13.67
CA GLN A 126 -5.63 9.69 -13.22
C GLN A 126 -4.24 10.32 -13.06
N ALA A 127 -3.29 9.64 -12.43
CA ALA A 127 -1.91 10.11 -12.29
C ALA A 127 -1.23 10.30 -13.66
N LEU A 128 -1.43 9.38 -14.61
CA LEU A 128 -0.92 9.50 -15.98
C LEU A 128 -1.49 10.72 -16.72
N ASN A 129 -2.75 11.08 -16.44
CA ASN A 129 -3.39 12.26 -17.03
C ASN A 129 -2.87 13.56 -16.41
N LEU A 130 -2.51 13.56 -15.13
CA LEU A 130 -1.98 14.73 -14.43
C LEU A 130 -0.49 14.95 -14.77
N GLU A 131 0.35 13.94 -14.59
CA GLU A 131 1.80 14.01 -14.79
C GLU A 131 2.33 12.71 -15.40
N LYS A 132 2.32 12.63 -16.73
CA LYS A 132 2.62 11.40 -17.47
C LYS A 132 4.03 10.87 -17.22
N GLN A 133 5.04 11.72 -17.30
CA GLN A 133 6.45 11.31 -17.28
C GLN A 133 6.83 10.71 -15.92
N ASP A 134 6.53 11.41 -14.84
CA ASP A 134 6.84 10.98 -13.48
C ASP A 134 6.04 9.72 -13.11
N THR A 135 4.77 9.65 -13.53
CA THR A 135 3.94 8.46 -13.31
C THR A 135 4.48 7.23 -14.03
N LEU A 136 4.90 7.38 -15.30
CA LEU A 136 5.53 6.28 -16.05
C LEU A 136 6.85 5.84 -15.41
N SER A 137 7.65 6.78 -14.92
CA SER A 137 8.90 6.47 -14.21
C SER A 137 8.62 5.67 -12.93
N ALA A 138 7.64 6.10 -12.13
CA ALA A 138 7.24 5.41 -10.90
C ALA A 138 6.71 3.99 -11.18
N LEU A 139 5.80 3.84 -12.14
CA LEU A 139 5.23 2.54 -12.49
C LEU A 139 6.29 1.59 -13.08
N THR A 140 7.20 2.11 -13.89
CA THR A 140 8.30 1.32 -14.45
C THR A 140 9.21 0.83 -13.33
N ALA A 141 9.63 1.72 -12.42
CA ALA A 141 10.46 1.34 -11.27
C ALA A 141 9.80 0.24 -10.42
N ASP A 142 8.50 0.38 -10.14
CA ASP A 142 7.72 -0.63 -9.40
C ASP A 142 7.68 -1.99 -10.12
N SER A 143 7.69 -2.01 -11.45
CA SER A 143 7.62 -3.24 -12.26
C SER A 143 8.93 -4.02 -12.37
N MET A 144 10.08 -3.40 -12.06
CA MET A 144 11.42 -3.96 -12.32
C MET A 144 11.83 -5.09 -11.36
N GLY A 145 11.17 -5.23 -10.21
CA GLY A 145 11.46 -6.28 -9.25
C GLY A 145 10.89 -7.65 -9.62
N PHE A 146 11.13 -8.62 -8.74
CA PHE A 146 10.66 -10.01 -8.86
C PHE A 146 9.70 -10.42 -7.73
N ASP A 147 9.27 -9.46 -6.91
CA ASP A 147 8.29 -9.65 -5.84
C ASP A 147 6.84 -9.52 -6.35
N ASN A 148 5.86 -9.87 -5.51
CA ASN A 148 4.44 -9.80 -5.87
C ASN A 148 3.99 -8.37 -6.20
N ARG A 149 4.57 -7.34 -5.57
CA ARG A 149 4.24 -5.95 -5.92
C ARG A 149 4.69 -5.66 -7.34
N SER A 150 5.89 -6.06 -7.72
CA SER A 150 6.38 -5.89 -9.08
C SER A 150 5.59 -6.71 -10.08
N THR A 151 5.15 -7.91 -9.72
CA THR A 151 4.21 -8.70 -10.55
C THR A 151 2.87 -7.96 -10.70
N ALA A 152 2.31 -7.38 -9.64
CA ALA A 152 1.10 -6.57 -9.73
C ALA A 152 1.30 -5.30 -10.59
N ALA A 153 2.46 -4.64 -10.47
CA ALA A 153 2.81 -3.47 -11.30
C ALA A 153 2.94 -3.83 -12.78
N LYS A 154 3.54 -4.99 -13.11
CA LYS A 154 3.58 -5.52 -14.49
C LYS A 154 2.17 -5.77 -15.05
N GLU A 155 1.25 -6.29 -14.24
CA GLU A 155 -0.15 -6.47 -14.67
C GLU A 155 -0.86 -5.12 -14.86
N VAL A 156 -0.61 -4.14 -13.98
CA VAL A 156 -1.11 -2.77 -14.15
C VAL A 156 -0.63 -2.18 -15.47
N MET A 157 0.66 -2.29 -15.80
CA MET A 157 1.21 -1.82 -17.09
C MET A 157 0.50 -2.49 -18.28
N TYR A 158 0.32 -3.81 -18.23
CA TYR A 158 -0.39 -4.56 -19.26
C TYR A 158 -1.84 -4.05 -19.43
N LYS A 159 -2.60 -3.93 -18.34
CA LYS A 159 -4.00 -3.45 -18.35
C LYS A 159 -4.15 -1.98 -18.73
N LEU A 160 -3.09 -1.18 -18.61
CA LEU A 160 -3.04 0.21 -19.08
C LEU A 160 -2.58 0.32 -20.54
N GLY A 161 -2.17 -0.77 -21.19
CA GLY A 161 -1.66 -0.75 -22.57
C GLY A 161 -0.28 -0.10 -22.70
N LEU A 162 0.51 -0.11 -21.62
CA LEU A 162 1.84 0.51 -21.55
C LEU A 162 2.98 -0.46 -21.90
N GLY A 163 2.63 -1.65 -22.40
CA GLY A 163 3.54 -2.79 -22.54
C GLY A 163 3.44 -3.75 -21.36
N SER A 164 4.30 -4.76 -21.33
CA SER A 164 4.20 -5.97 -20.50
C SER A 164 3.24 -7.03 -21.07
N ASN A 165 3.39 -8.26 -20.58
CA ASN A 165 2.51 -9.39 -20.85
C ASN A 165 1.51 -9.56 -19.68
N PRO A 166 0.35 -10.20 -19.91
CA PRO A 166 -0.49 -10.62 -18.80
C PRO A 166 0.31 -11.49 -17.84
N GLN A 167 0.13 -11.25 -16.54
CA GLN A 167 0.79 -12.02 -15.49
C GLN A 167 -0.06 -13.22 -15.10
N ASP A 168 0.61 -14.35 -14.85
CA ASP A 168 -0.02 -15.51 -14.22
C ASP A 168 0.19 -15.43 -12.71
N PHE A 169 -0.90 -15.49 -11.94
CA PHE A 169 -0.86 -15.32 -10.49
C PHE A 169 -0.89 -16.68 -9.82
N ASP A 170 0.21 -17.01 -9.12
CA ASP A 170 0.27 -18.22 -8.35
C ASP A 170 -0.66 -18.19 -7.11
N SER A 171 -0.80 -19.34 -6.45
CA SER A 171 -1.65 -19.46 -5.26
C SER A 171 -1.18 -18.58 -4.08
N HIS A 172 0.10 -18.21 -4.03
CA HIS A 172 0.65 -17.38 -2.96
C HIS A 172 0.26 -15.92 -3.17
N PHE A 173 0.41 -15.39 -4.38
CA PHE A 173 -0.08 -14.06 -4.78
C PHE A 173 -1.57 -13.91 -4.45
N LEU A 174 -2.40 -14.89 -4.87
CA LEU A 174 -3.85 -14.83 -4.65
C LEU A 174 -4.24 -14.82 -3.16
N LYS A 175 -3.51 -15.59 -2.33
CA LYS A 175 -3.72 -15.56 -0.86
C LYS A 175 -3.37 -14.20 -0.27
N GLN A 176 -2.23 -13.63 -0.67
CA GLN A 176 -1.80 -12.31 -0.20
C GLN A 176 -2.79 -11.22 -0.62
N GLN A 177 -3.22 -11.26 -1.88
CA GLN A 177 -4.22 -10.34 -2.43
C GLN A 177 -5.53 -10.42 -1.64
N ALA A 178 -5.99 -11.62 -1.29
CA ALA A 178 -7.20 -11.80 -0.49
C ALA A 178 -7.07 -11.21 0.93
N ILE A 179 -5.91 -11.39 1.59
CA ILE A 179 -5.62 -10.80 2.90
C ILE A 179 -5.64 -9.26 2.80
N ALA A 180 -4.93 -8.71 1.82
CA ALA A 180 -4.86 -7.27 1.59
C ALA A 180 -6.23 -6.67 1.27
N LYS A 181 -7.00 -7.33 0.40
CA LYS A 181 -8.37 -6.96 0.04
C LYS A 181 -9.27 -6.90 1.27
N LYS A 182 -9.23 -7.93 2.13
CA LYS A 182 -10.00 -7.96 3.36
C LYS A 182 -9.68 -6.76 4.25
N LEU A 183 -8.39 -6.49 4.49
CA LEU A 183 -7.95 -5.37 5.34
C LEU A 183 -8.43 -4.01 4.81
N LEU A 184 -8.33 -3.79 3.51
CA LEU A 184 -8.81 -2.54 2.88
C LEU A 184 -10.34 -2.43 2.91
N CYS A 185 -11.05 -3.55 2.71
CA CYS A 185 -12.51 -3.59 2.77
C CYS A 185 -13.08 -3.40 4.18
N ASP A 186 -12.37 -3.88 5.20
CA ASP A 186 -12.76 -3.74 6.62
C ASP A 186 -12.74 -2.26 7.06
N HIS A 187 -12.08 -1.36 6.32
CA HIS A 187 -12.16 0.08 6.54
C HIS A 187 -13.36 0.70 5.79
N PRO A 188 -14.42 1.19 6.47
CA PRO A 188 -15.67 1.60 5.81
C PRO A 188 -15.48 2.69 4.77
N TYR A 189 -14.70 3.73 5.10
CA TYR A 189 -14.46 4.84 4.19
C TYR A 189 -13.79 4.39 2.88
N LEU A 190 -12.84 3.44 2.93
CA LEU A 190 -12.15 2.95 1.74
C LEU A 190 -13.09 2.08 0.91
N SER A 191 -13.82 1.17 1.55
CA SER A 191 -14.71 0.26 0.84
C SER A 191 -15.91 0.96 0.20
N ASP A 192 -16.37 2.07 0.77
CA ASP A 192 -17.43 2.91 0.18
C ASP A 192 -16.93 3.81 -0.95
N ASN A 193 -15.67 4.24 -0.92
CA ASN A 193 -15.14 5.23 -1.85
C ASN A 193 -14.21 4.65 -2.94
N ILE A 194 -13.85 3.37 -2.86
CA ILE A 194 -13.11 2.64 -3.90
C ILE A 194 -13.92 1.42 -4.34
N PRO A 195 -14.90 1.57 -5.27
CA PRO A 195 -15.85 0.51 -5.61
C PRO A 195 -15.21 -0.79 -6.10
N LYS A 196 -14.04 -0.69 -6.74
CA LYS A 196 -13.28 -1.82 -7.25
C LYS A 196 -12.68 -2.71 -6.17
N LEU A 197 -12.58 -2.25 -4.91
CA LEU A 197 -12.21 -3.12 -3.78
C LEU A 197 -13.27 -4.19 -3.48
N ARG A 198 -14.55 -3.92 -3.76
CA ARG A 198 -15.64 -4.87 -3.47
C ARG A 198 -15.91 -5.84 -4.63
N THR A 199 -15.56 -5.43 -5.85
CA THR A 199 -16.02 -6.08 -7.09
C THR A 199 -14.92 -6.76 -7.90
N GLY A 200 -13.64 -6.56 -7.54
CA GLY A 200 -12.49 -7.22 -8.15
C GLY A 200 -12.18 -8.59 -7.58
#